data_AF-A0A1M6K8S1-F1
#
_entry.id   AF-A0A1M6K8S1-F1
#
_cell.length_a   1.000
_cell.length_b   1.000
_cell.length_c   1.000
_cell.angle_alpha   90.00
_cell.angle_beta   90.00
_cell.angle_gamma   90.00
#
_symmetry.space_group_name_H-M   'P 1'
#
loop_
_entity.id
_entity.type
_entity.pdbx_description
1 polymer ?
#
loop_
_entity_poly.entity_id
_entity_poly.type
_entity_poly.pdbx_seq_one_letter_code
_entity_poly.pdbx_strand_id
1 'polypeptide(L)'
;MNNTEKRKILFGSLSPVLQPLGYKSFKTGGNPCFIYFKNGIAIKIGFNFFDMGDITFSGFGITHYEVEDYILDLDYFQDFFKEKKRHHLPTVYDWTTKGPFGFNATTHEEIEQGVELIKNYINGDGKLFLNNYLYLLNILKRMDELESQGILWHDRKNGGILAGTLDANFRGLIISKLCNDKNYESKKTMVDLKLEKPNYANWKPYYEKLKTVLPSIQPKYNLDS
;
A
#
# COMPACT_ATOMS: atom_id res chain seq x y z
N MET A 1 -21.95 -16.85 15.44
CA MET A 1 -21.94 -16.69 13.97
C MET A 1 -20.60 -17.15 13.41
N ASN A 2 -20.59 -17.97 12.36
CA ASN A 2 -19.34 -18.46 11.75
C ASN A 2 -18.73 -17.45 10.75
N ASN A 3 -17.46 -17.62 10.37
CA ASN A 3 -16.75 -16.70 9.47
C ASN A 3 -17.38 -16.59 8.06
N THR A 4 -18.07 -17.64 7.60
CA THR A 4 -18.77 -17.65 6.30
C THR A 4 -19.98 -16.72 6.34
N GLU A 5 -20.78 -16.79 7.40
CA GLU A 5 -21.93 -15.90 7.63
C GLU A 5 -21.49 -14.45 7.78
N LYS A 6 -20.47 -14.19 8.61
CA LYS A 6 -19.91 -12.83 8.78
C LYS A 6 -19.46 -12.22 7.46
N ARG A 7 -18.75 -13.01 6.64
CA ARG A 7 -18.28 -12.57 5.32
C ARG A 7 -19.44 -12.29 4.38
N LYS A 8 -20.50 -13.11 4.41
CA LYS A 8 -21.70 -12.90 3.59
C LYS A 8 -22.38 -11.58 3.95
N ILE A 9 -22.56 -11.30 5.23
CA ILE A 9 -23.17 -10.06 5.73
C ILE A 9 -22.31 -8.85 5.34
N LEU A 10 -21.04 -8.82 5.75
CA LEU A 10 -20.15 -7.68 5.52
C LEU A 10 -20.02 -7.35 4.03
N PHE A 11 -19.79 -8.35 3.17
CA PHE A 11 -19.71 -8.10 1.73
C PHE A 11 -21.07 -7.78 1.13
N GLY A 12 -22.16 -8.33 1.65
CA GLY A 12 -23.52 -7.98 1.24
C GLY A 12 -23.81 -6.50 1.45
N SER A 13 -23.37 -5.94 2.58
CA SER A 13 -23.60 -4.54 2.92
C SER A 13 -22.62 -3.56 2.25
N LEU A 14 -21.39 -3.98 1.98
CA LEU A 14 -20.38 -3.13 1.31
C LEU A 14 -20.44 -3.16 -0.22
N SER A 15 -20.92 -4.27 -0.82
CA SER A 15 -20.97 -4.38 -2.30
C SER A 15 -21.82 -3.29 -2.96
N PRO A 16 -23.03 -2.94 -2.45
CA PRO A 16 -23.84 -1.85 -3.01
C PRO A 16 -23.16 -0.48 -2.96
N VAL A 17 -22.17 -0.28 -2.07
CA VAL A 17 -21.40 0.97 -1.99
C VAL A 17 -20.20 0.95 -2.93
N LEU A 18 -19.45 -0.15 -2.94
CA LEU A 18 -18.15 -0.22 -3.62
C LEU A 18 -18.25 -0.64 -5.10
N GLN A 19 -19.20 -1.49 -5.47
CA GLN A 19 -19.34 -1.96 -6.85
C GLN A 19 -19.74 -0.85 -7.83
N PRO A 20 -20.65 0.10 -7.50
CA PRO A 20 -20.92 1.25 -8.37
C PRO A 20 -19.70 2.14 -8.60
N LEU A 21 -18.74 2.14 -7.67
CA LEU A 21 -17.45 2.84 -7.80
C LEU A 21 -16.43 2.05 -8.62
N GLY A 22 -16.79 0.86 -9.12
CA GLY A 22 -15.97 0.00 -9.97
C GLY A 22 -15.10 -1.00 -9.21
N TYR A 23 -15.26 -1.15 -7.88
CA TYR A 23 -14.52 -2.16 -7.13
C TYR A 23 -15.07 -3.56 -7.41
N LYS A 24 -14.15 -4.51 -7.58
CA LYS A 24 -14.44 -5.94 -7.66
C LYS A 24 -14.22 -6.60 -6.30
N SER A 25 -15.13 -7.48 -5.90
CA SER A 25 -15.00 -8.22 -4.64
C SER A 25 -14.31 -9.56 -4.85
N PHE A 26 -13.37 -9.90 -3.98
CA PHE A 26 -12.65 -11.17 -3.96
C PHE A 26 -12.84 -11.81 -2.60
N LYS A 27 -13.61 -12.90 -2.53
CA LYS A 27 -14.02 -13.54 -1.27
C LYS A 27 -13.23 -14.81 -0.95
N THR A 28 -12.41 -15.30 -1.87
CA THR A 28 -11.65 -16.56 -1.78
C THR A 28 -10.24 -16.38 -2.38
N GLY A 29 -9.33 -17.33 -2.17
CA GLY A 29 -7.96 -17.27 -2.71
C GLY A 29 -6.98 -16.43 -1.90
N GLY A 30 -7.30 -16.14 -0.64
CA GLY A 30 -6.53 -15.32 0.30
C GLY A 30 -7.45 -14.55 1.25
N ASN A 31 -6.92 -13.48 1.86
CA ASN A 31 -7.72 -12.57 2.68
C ASN A 31 -8.77 -11.87 1.80
N PRO A 32 -10.07 -11.94 2.16
CA PRO A 32 -11.12 -11.29 1.40
C PRO A 32 -10.86 -9.80 1.21
N CYS A 33 -11.17 -9.26 0.03
CA CYS A 33 -10.92 -7.85 -0.27
C CYS A 33 -11.85 -7.29 -1.34
N PHE A 34 -11.89 -5.97 -1.43
CA PHE A 34 -12.35 -5.26 -2.62
C PHE A 34 -11.13 -4.63 -3.31
N ILE A 35 -11.09 -4.71 -4.64
CA ILE A 35 -10.02 -4.12 -5.44
C ILE A 35 -10.61 -3.33 -6.60
N TYR A 36 -10.18 -2.09 -6.73
CA TYR A 36 -10.41 -1.25 -7.90
C TYR A 36 -9.19 -1.32 -8.82
N PHE A 37 -9.42 -1.38 -10.14
CA PHE A 37 -8.38 -1.43 -11.14
C PHE A 37 -8.60 -0.33 -12.18
N LYS A 38 -7.62 0.56 -12.36
CA LYS A 38 -7.68 1.57 -13.42
C LYS A 38 -6.29 2.07 -13.79
N ASN A 39 -6.02 2.19 -15.09
CA ASN A 39 -4.87 2.90 -15.66
C ASN A 39 -3.53 2.63 -14.95
N GLY A 40 -3.16 1.36 -14.79
CA GLY A 40 -1.88 1.02 -14.15
C GLY A 40 -1.85 1.17 -12.62
N ILE A 41 -2.99 1.43 -11.99
CA ILE A 41 -3.15 1.49 -10.54
C ILE A 41 -4.12 0.40 -10.08
N ALA A 42 -3.86 -0.14 -8.88
CA ALA A 42 -4.84 -0.91 -8.12
C ALA A 42 -5.04 -0.30 -6.72
N ILE A 43 -6.28 -0.25 -6.25
CA ILE A 43 -6.63 0.20 -4.90
C ILE A 43 -7.29 -0.95 -4.16
N LYS A 44 -6.76 -1.33 -3.01
CA LYS A 44 -7.22 -2.48 -2.22
C LYS A 44 -7.71 -2.05 -0.84
N ILE A 45 -8.83 -2.62 -0.41
CA ILE A 45 -9.26 -2.72 0.98
C ILE A 45 -9.45 -4.20 1.32
N GLY A 46 -8.71 -4.70 2.29
CA GLY A 46 -8.68 -6.11 2.71
C GLY A 46 -9.30 -6.32 4.07
N PHE A 47 -9.74 -7.55 4.32
CA PHE A 47 -10.43 -7.95 5.55
C PHE A 47 -9.84 -9.25 6.08
N ASN A 48 -9.75 -9.38 7.40
CA ASN A 48 -9.50 -10.64 8.08
C ASN A 48 -10.69 -10.98 8.97
N PHE A 49 -10.97 -12.28 9.08
CA PHE A 49 -12.02 -12.81 9.92
C PHE A 49 -11.36 -13.83 10.84
N PHE A 50 -11.42 -13.57 12.14
CA PHE A 50 -10.82 -14.40 13.16
C PHE A 50 -11.88 -15.26 13.85
N ASP A 51 -11.49 -16.47 14.22
CA ASP A 51 -12.39 -17.45 14.84
C ASP A 51 -12.97 -16.96 16.18
N MET A 52 -12.25 -16.10 16.90
CA MET A 52 -12.67 -15.54 18.19
C MET A 52 -13.77 -14.47 18.10
N GLY A 53 -14.21 -14.09 16.90
CA GLY A 53 -15.22 -13.04 16.76
C GLY A 53 -14.79 -11.90 15.86
N ASP A 54 -13.50 -11.58 15.88
CA ASP A 54 -12.99 -10.32 15.36
C ASP A 54 -12.99 -10.26 13.83
N ILE A 55 -13.45 -9.13 13.32
CA ILE A 55 -13.28 -8.74 11.92
C ILE A 55 -12.34 -7.55 11.92
N THR A 56 -11.23 -7.63 11.18
CA THR A 56 -10.37 -6.48 10.92
C THR A 56 -10.45 -6.08 9.46
N PHE A 57 -10.26 -4.81 9.18
CA PHE A 57 -10.07 -4.33 7.81
C PHE A 57 -8.79 -3.50 7.71
N SER A 58 -8.25 -3.42 6.50
CA SER A 58 -7.14 -2.54 6.20
C SER A 58 -7.62 -1.13 5.84
N GLY A 59 -6.79 -0.13 6.10
CA GLY A 59 -6.82 1.08 5.27
C GLY A 59 -6.61 0.79 3.78
N PHE A 60 -6.74 1.81 2.95
CA PHE A 60 -6.47 1.69 1.53
C PHE A 60 -4.99 1.41 1.26
N GLY A 61 -4.72 0.38 0.48
CA GLY A 61 -3.43 0.17 -0.18
C GLY A 61 -3.53 0.59 -1.64
N ILE A 62 -2.61 1.42 -2.11
CA ILE A 62 -2.52 1.82 -3.52
C ILE A 62 -1.26 1.20 -4.11
N THR A 63 -1.43 0.42 -5.16
CA THR A 63 -0.36 -0.14 -5.99
C THR A 63 -0.22 0.72 -7.25
N HIS A 64 0.94 1.34 -7.43
CA HIS A 64 1.35 1.97 -8.69
C HIS A 64 2.16 0.95 -9.50
N TYR A 65 1.59 0.38 -10.57
CA TYR A 65 2.26 -0.69 -11.33
C TYR A 65 3.62 -0.25 -11.87
N GLU A 66 3.74 1.01 -12.30
CA GLU A 66 5.02 1.53 -12.78
C GLU A 66 6.13 1.64 -11.72
N VAL A 67 5.78 1.52 -10.43
CA VAL A 67 6.76 1.36 -9.35
C VAL A 67 6.94 -0.11 -9.04
N GLU A 68 5.84 -0.83 -8.85
CA GLU A 68 5.87 -2.21 -8.36
C GLU A 68 6.38 -3.22 -9.38
N ASP A 69 6.28 -2.95 -10.68
CA ASP A 69 6.85 -3.82 -11.72
C ASP A 69 8.39 -3.90 -11.56
N TYR A 70 9.07 -2.77 -11.31
CA TYR A 70 10.51 -2.77 -10.98
C TYR A 70 10.84 -3.53 -9.70
N ILE A 71 9.98 -3.42 -8.69
CA ILE A 71 10.16 -4.12 -7.42
C ILE A 71 10.03 -5.64 -7.60
N LEU A 72 9.06 -6.09 -8.41
CA LEU A 72 8.87 -7.51 -8.71
C LEU A 72 10.03 -8.08 -9.52
N ASP A 73 10.60 -7.30 -10.42
CA ASP A 73 11.78 -7.67 -11.21
C ASP A 73 13.04 -7.86 -10.35
N LEU A 74 13.05 -7.44 -9.09
CA LEU A 74 14.16 -7.73 -8.18
C LEU A 74 14.22 -9.21 -7.76
N ASP A 75 13.21 -10.02 -8.11
CA ASP A 75 13.05 -11.43 -7.70
C ASP A 75 13.04 -11.64 -6.18
N TYR A 76 12.81 -10.57 -5.41
CA TYR A 76 12.74 -10.61 -3.95
C TYR A 76 11.46 -11.29 -3.45
N PHE A 77 10.34 -11.01 -4.11
CA PHE A 77 9.04 -11.56 -3.73
C PHE A 77 8.89 -12.97 -4.29
N GLN A 78 8.32 -13.88 -3.48
CA GLN A 78 7.99 -15.24 -3.90
C GLN A 78 7.20 -15.24 -5.22
N ASP A 79 7.32 -16.33 -5.99
CA ASP A 79 6.63 -16.52 -7.27
C ASP A 79 5.11 -16.24 -7.19
N PHE A 80 4.51 -16.35 -5.99
CA PHE A 80 3.15 -15.95 -5.66
C PHE A 80 2.75 -14.54 -6.13
N PHE A 81 3.67 -13.55 -6.12
CA PHE A 81 3.39 -12.20 -6.63
C PHE A 81 3.68 -12.05 -8.13
N LYS A 82 4.60 -12.86 -8.67
CA LYS A 82 5.02 -12.84 -10.08
C LYS A 82 3.91 -13.33 -11.02
N GLU A 83 3.05 -14.23 -10.56
CA GLU A 83 1.86 -14.71 -11.31
C GLU A 83 0.67 -13.72 -11.24
N LYS A 84 0.81 -12.53 -11.81
CA LYS A 84 -0.29 -11.57 -12.07
C LYS A 84 -1.06 -11.04 -10.83
N LYS A 85 -0.48 -11.13 -9.63
CA LYS A 85 -1.06 -10.60 -8.38
C LYS A 85 -0.37 -9.34 -7.86
N ARG A 86 0.31 -8.57 -8.71
CA ARG A 86 0.99 -7.31 -8.34
C ARG A 86 0.10 -6.29 -7.60
N HIS A 87 -1.21 -6.34 -7.82
CA HIS A 87 -2.20 -5.55 -7.08
C HIS A 87 -2.34 -5.91 -5.58
N HIS A 88 -1.60 -6.92 -5.11
CA HIS A 88 -1.44 -7.23 -3.69
C HIS A 88 -0.19 -6.60 -3.08
N LEU A 89 0.67 -5.97 -3.88
CA LEU A 89 1.87 -5.28 -3.43
C LEU A 89 1.59 -3.77 -3.43
N PRO A 90 1.13 -3.17 -2.33
CA PRO A 90 0.93 -1.73 -2.28
C PRO A 90 2.26 -0.99 -2.44
N THR A 91 2.23 0.16 -3.10
CA THR A 91 3.31 1.16 -3.13
C THR A 91 3.21 2.06 -1.91
N VAL A 92 1.99 2.49 -1.60
CA VAL A 92 1.65 3.26 -0.41
C VAL A 92 0.48 2.61 0.30
N TYR A 93 0.40 2.84 1.59
CA TYR A 93 -0.65 2.27 2.42
C TYR A 93 -1.09 3.28 3.47
N ASP A 94 -2.38 3.32 3.70
CA ASP A 94 -2.94 4.11 4.78
C ASP A 94 -2.74 3.38 6.11
N TRP A 95 -1.68 3.76 6.82
CA TRP A 95 -1.33 3.18 8.11
C TRP A 95 -2.07 3.83 9.28
N THR A 96 -2.83 4.91 9.04
CA THR A 96 -3.62 5.59 10.08
C THR A 96 -4.66 4.66 10.71
N THR A 97 -4.98 3.56 10.02
CA THR A 97 -5.87 2.51 10.52
C THR A 97 -5.23 1.59 11.57
N LYS A 98 -4.04 1.87 12.10
CA LYS A 98 -3.43 1.11 13.21
C LYS A 98 -3.80 1.69 14.58
N GLY A 99 -5.01 1.31 14.98
CA GLY A 99 -5.82 1.57 16.19
C GLY A 99 -7.13 0.77 16.01
N PRO A 100 -8.16 0.79 16.88
CA PRO A 100 -9.26 -0.18 16.86
C PRO A 100 -10.15 -0.06 15.60
N PHE A 101 -9.70 -0.65 14.50
CA PHE A 101 -10.48 -0.97 13.30
C PHE A 101 -10.49 -2.48 13.07
N GLY A 102 -10.46 -3.19 14.19
CA GLY A 102 -11.12 -4.47 14.33
C GLY A 102 -12.35 -4.28 15.20
N PHE A 103 -13.43 -4.98 14.88
CA PHE A 103 -14.61 -5.04 15.73
C PHE A 103 -14.91 -6.50 16.01
N ASN A 104 -15.21 -6.80 17.27
CA ASN A 104 -15.73 -8.10 17.62
C ASN A 104 -17.17 -8.16 17.11
N ALA A 105 -17.46 -9.15 16.27
CA ALA A 105 -18.77 -9.28 15.65
C ALA A 105 -19.26 -10.71 15.84
N THR A 106 -20.08 -10.91 16.86
CA THR A 106 -20.73 -12.20 17.16
C THR A 106 -22.17 -12.23 16.66
N THR A 107 -22.78 -11.05 16.49
CA THR A 107 -24.16 -10.82 16.03
C THR A 107 -24.20 -10.13 14.67
N HIS A 108 -25.40 -10.05 14.07
CA HIS A 108 -25.61 -9.31 12.82
C HIS A 108 -25.47 -7.80 13.04
N GLU A 109 -26.08 -7.26 14.10
CA GLU A 109 -26.07 -5.83 14.42
C GLU A 109 -24.65 -5.28 14.60
N GLU A 110 -23.77 -6.01 15.29
CA GLU A 110 -22.36 -5.63 15.45
C GLU A 110 -21.62 -5.56 14.10
N ILE A 111 -21.97 -6.42 13.14
CA ILE A 111 -21.41 -6.36 11.78
C ILE A 111 -21.92 -5.13 11.04
N GLU A 112 -23.19 -4.80 11.17
CA GLU A 112 -23.76 -3.60 10.55
C GLU A 112 -23.12 -2.32 11.12
N GLN A 113 -22.90 -2.24 12.43
CA GLN A 113 -22.14 -1.17 13.06
C GLN A 113 -20.71 -1.07 12.50
N GLY A 114 -20.02 -2.21 12.40
CA GLY A 114 -18.69 -2.27 11.77
C GLY A 114 -18.68 -1.84 10.30
N VAL A 115 -19.73 -2.17 9.54
CA VAL A 115 -19.91 -1.72 8.16
C VAL A 115 -20.05 -0.20 8.07
N GLU A 116 -20.79 0.44 8.98
CA GLU A 116 -20.91 1.91 9.01
C GLU A 116 -19.56 2.58 9.32
N LEU A 117 -18.74 2.01 10.21
CA LEU A 117 -17.37 2.49 10.44
C LEU A 117 -16.53 2.44 9.15
N ILE A 118 -16.63 1.35 8.40
CA ILE A 118 -15.92 1.18 7.13
C ILE A 118 -16.41 2.18 6.09
N LYS A 119 -17.73 2.41 5.98
CA LYS A 119 -18.31 3.41 5.07
C LYS A 119 -17.86 4.83 5.44
N ASN A 120 -17.83 5.17 6.73
CA ASN A 120 -17.36 6.46 7.21
C ASN A 120 -15.89 6.68 6.84
N TYR A 121 -15.03 5.68 7.03
CA TYR A 121 -13.64 5.73 6.57
C TYR A 121 -13.54 5.94 5.05
N ILE A 122 -14.26 5.14 4.25
CA ILE A 122 -14.25 5.23 2.78
C ILE A 122 -14.64 6.63 2.31
N ASN A 123 -15.62 7.26 2.96
CA ASN A 123 -16.15 8.58 2.58
C ASN A 123 -15.38 9.75 3.19
N GLY A 124 -14.63 9.54 4.28
CA GLY A 124 -13.84 10.53 5.00
C GLY A 124 -12.34 10.38 4.72
N ASP A 125 -11.58 9.95 5.74
CA ASP A 125 -10.11 9.88 5.72
C ASP A 125 -9.56 9.04 4.57
N GLY A 126 -10.22 7.92 4.25
CA GLY A 126 -9.83 7.07 3.13
C GLY A 126 -9.94 7.80 1.79
N LYS A 127 -10.98 8.63 1.60
CA LYS A 127 -11.12 9.46 0.39
C LYS A 127 -10.01 10.50 0.27
N LEU A 128 -9.65 11.15 1.39
CA LEU A 128 -8.54 12.10 1.43
C LEU A 128 -7.20 11.42 1.12
N PHE A 129 -6.97 10.23 1.68
CA PHE A 129 -5.78 9.43 1.39
C PHE A 129 -5.69 9.08 -0.11
N LEU A 130 -6.78 8.61 -0.71
CA LEU A 130 -6.81 8.30 -2.15
C LEU A 130 -6.56 9.55 -3.00
N ASN A 131 -7.23 10.66 -2.72
CA ASN A 131 -7.05 11.91 -3.47
C ASN A 131 -5.59 12.40 -3.48
N ASN A 132 -4.88 12.20 -2.36
CA ASN A 132 -3.48 12.59 -2.26
C ASN A 132 -2.56 11.61 -2.97
N TYR A 133 -2.69 10.30 -2.73
CA TYR A 133 -1.64 9.35 -3.09
C TYR A 133 -1.92 8.51 -4.35
N LEU A 134 -2.93 8.88 -5.12
CA LEU A 134 -3.12 8.40 -6.50
C LEU A 134 -2.10 8.98 -7.50
N TYR A 135 -1.24 9.91 -7.09
CA TYR A 135 -0.23 10.55 -7.95
C TYR A 135 1.17 10.43 -7.34
N LEU A 136 2.15 9.99 -8.12
CA LEU A 136 3.53 9.80 -7.63
C LEU A 136 4.19 11.11 -7.17
N LEU A 137 3.87 12.26 -7.78
CA LEU A 137 4.40 13.57 -7.35
C LEU A 137 3.98 13.91 -5.90
N ASN A 138 2.74 13.59 -5.52
CA ASN A 138 2.28 13.81 -4.14
C ASN A 138 2.96 12.84 -3.16
N ILE A 139 3.25 11.61 -3.60
CA ILE A 139 4.03 10.65 -2.80
C ILE A 139 5.46 11.17 -2.61
N LEU A 140 6.10 11.69 -3.66
CA LEU A 140 7.43 12.29 -3.58
C LEU A 140 7.44 13.47 -2.60
N LYS A 141 6.49 14.39 -2.71
CA LYS A 141 6.36 15.52 -1.78
C LYS A 141 6.23 15.04 -0.34
N ARG A 142 5.43 14.00 -0.09
CA ARG A 142 5.29 13.43 1.25
C ARG A 142 6.59 12.77 1.73
N MET A 143 7.36 12.14 0.85
CA MET A 143 8.69 11.62 1.19
C MET A 143 9.65 12.74 1.64
N ASP A 144 9.66 13.87 0.92
CA ASP A 144 10.48 15.04 1.28
C ASP A 144 10.08 15.64 2.64
N GLU A 145 8.76 15.75 2.90
CA GLU A 145 8.25 16.20 4.20
C GLU A 145 8.72 15.29 5.34
N LEU A 146 8.65 13.97 5.16
CA LEU A 146 9.10 13.00 6.16
C LEU A 146 10.60 13.09 6.41
N GLU A 147 11.40 13.24 5.35
CA GLU A 147 12.86 13.43 5.45
C GLU A 147 13.23 14.70 6.22
N SER A 148 12.54 15.81 5.95
CA SER A 148 12.75 17.08 6.68
C SER A 148 12.47 16.95 8.19
N GLN A 149 11.67 15.96 8.58
CA GLN A 149 11.31 15.65 9.96
C GLN A 149 12.19 14.53 10.55
N GLY A 150 13.13 13.96 9.79
CA GLY A 150 13.93 12.81 10.20
C GLY A 150 13.13 11.50 10.30
N ILE A 151 11.95 11.43 9.70
CA ILE A 151 11.04 10.28 9.75
C ILE A 151 11.31 9.37 8.54
N LEU A 152 11.39 8.06 8.77
CA LEU A 152 11.54 7.10 7.68
C LEU A 152 10.28 7.05 6.82
N TRP A 153 10.44 6.92 5.50
CA TRP A 153 9.30 6.87 4.57
C TRP A 153 8.28 5.77 4.85
N HIS A 154 8.68 4.69 5.54
CA HIS A 154 7.81 3.58 5.94
C HIS A 154 7.57 3.52 7.45
N ASP A 155 7.89 4.58 8.20
CA ASP A 155 7.59 4.65 9.62
C ASP A 155 6.08 4.77 9.86
N ARG A 156 5.45 3.63 10.02
CA ARG A 156 4.00 3.49 10.20
C ARG A 156 3.48 4.24 11.44
N LYS A 157 4.32 4.45 12.46
CA LYS A 157 3.90 5.12 13.70
C LYS A 157 3.92 6.63 13.57
N ASN A 158 4.81 7.15 12.73
CA ASN A 158 5.05 8.58 12.57
C ASN A 158 4.58 9.11 11.20
N GLY A 159 3.61 8.43 10.57
CA GLY A 159 2.96 8.92 9.35
C GLY A 159 3.75 8.71 8.05
N GLY A 160 4.72 7.80 8.05
CA GLY A 160 5.35 7.26 6.84
C GLY A 160 4.36 6.46 6.03
N ILE A 161 4.36 6.62 4.70
CA ILE A 161 3.33 6.10 3.79
C ILE A 161 3.80 4.97 2.89
N LEU A 162 5.11 4.84 2.63
CA LEU A 162 5.62 3.84 1.70
C LEU A 162 5.44 2.46 2.31
N ALA A 163 4.96 1.54 1.49
CA ALA A 163 4.68 0.19 1.92
C ALA A 163 5.91 -0.71 1.92
N GLY A 164 5.84 -1.74 2.75
CA GLY A 164 6.92 -2.69 2.99
C GLY A 164 7.70 -2.40 4.27
N THR A 165 8.98 -2.75 4.25
CA THR A 165 9.96 -2.55 5.31
C THR A 165 11.18 -1.84 4.71
N LEU A 166 12.30 -2.53 4.51
CA LEU A 166 13.48 -1.93 3.89
C LEU A 166 13.32 -1.75 2.38
N ASP A 167 12.52 -2.58 1.72
CA ASP A 167 12.11 -2.43 0.32
C ASP A 167 11.32 -1.14 0.04
N ALA A 168 10.77 -0.49 1.07
CA ALA A 168 10.19 0.84 0.91
C ALA A 168 11.21 1.88 0.43
N ASN A 169 12.50 1.71 0.78
CA ASN A 169 13.55 2.60 0.27
C ASN A 169 13.76 2.40 -1.24
N PHE A 170 13.55 1.19 -1.76
CA PHE A 170 13.65 0.90 -3.19
C PHE A 170 12.53 1.61 -3.96
N ARG A 171 11.29 1.52 -3.45
CA ARG A 171 10.15 2.27 -3.99
C ARG A 171 10.44 3.76 -4.01
N GLY A 172 10.99 4.32 -2.93
CA GLY A 172 11.34 5.73 -2.87
C GLY A 172 12.34 6.15 -3.96
N LEU A 173 13.39 5.36 -4.22
CA LEU A 173 14.33 5.66 -5.30
C LEU A 173 13.69 5.58 -6.69
N ILE A 174 12.85 4.58 -6.92
CA ILE A 174 12.10 4.43 -8.20
C ILE A 174 11.16 5.63 -8.40
N ILE A 175 10.42 6.02 -7.36
CA ILE A 175 9.52 7.17 -7.39
C ILE A 175 10.31 8.45 -7.67
N SER A 176 11.42 8.68 -6.98
CA SER A 176 12.30 9.84 -7.24
C SER A 176 12.80 9.88 -8.69
N LYS A 177 13.18 8.74 -9.27
CA LYS A 177 13.56 8.67 -10.71
C LYS A 177 12.39 9.03 -11.63
N LEU A 178 11.21 8.42 -11.41
CA LEU A 178 10.01 8.65 -12.23
C LEU A 178 9.54 10.11 -12.15
N CYS A 179 9.74 10.78 -11.02
CA CYS A 179 9.31 12.15 -10.76
C CYS A 179 10.37 13.23 -11.05
N ASN A 180 11.47 12.88 -11.73
CA ASN A 180 12.57 13.80 -12.03
C ASN A 180 13.09 14.56 -10.79
N ASP A 181 13.23 13.84 -9.68
CA ASP A 181 13.55 14.43 -8.38
C ASP A 181 14.98 15.01 -8.34
N LYS A 182 15.08 16.32 -8.13
CA LYS A 182 16.37 17.03 -7.97
C LYS A 182 17.19 16.52 -6.77
N ASN A 183 16.54 15.93 -5.77
CA ASN A 183 17.17 15.40 -4.57
C ASN A 183 17.53 13.90 -4.69
N TYR A 184 17.35 13.29 -5.87
CA TYR A 184 17.56 11.86 -6.08
C TYR A 184 18.93 11.37 -5.58
N GLU A 185 20.02 12.06 -5.90
CA GLU A 185 21.37 11.62 -5.50
C GLU A 185 21.58 11.66 -3.97
N SER A 186 20.96 12.63 -3.29
CA SER A 186 20.97 12.69 -1.82
C SER A 186 20.21 11.51 -1.21
N LYS A 187 19.01 11.23 -1.73
CA LYS A 187 18.19 10.07 -1.31
C LYS A 187 18.91 8.75 -1.57
N LYS A 188 19.54 8.61 -2.74
CA LYS A 188 20.35 7.43 -3.07
C LYS A 188 21.49 7.23 -2.07
N THR A 189 22.23 8.30 -1.75
CA THR A 189 23.31 8.25 -0.75
C THR A 189 22.80 7.83 0.63
N MET A 190 21.65 8.35 1.06
CA MET A 190 21.00 7.92 2.31
C MET A 190 20.70 6.41 2.31
N VAL A 191 20.18 5.89 1.20
CA VAL A 191 19.86 4.46 1.05
C VAL A 191 21.13 3.60 1.01
N ASP A 192 22.17 4.04 0.31
CA ASP A 192 23.49 3.39 0.28
C ASP A 192 24.02 3.21 1.71
N LEU A 193 24.13 4.31 2.48
CA LEU A 193 24.61 4.28 3.87
C LEU A 193 23.74 3.41 4.78
N LYS A 194 22.43 3.39 4.56
CA LYS A 194 21.53 2.54 5.34
C LYS A 194 21.82 1.07 5.11
N LEU A 195 22.06 0.66 3.87
CA LEU A 195 22.28 -0.74 3.49
C LEU A 195 23.68 -1.26 3.77
N GLU A 196 24.65 -0.39 4.01
CA GLU A 196 25.98 -0.80 4.49
C GLU A 196 25.92 -1.52 5.84
N LYS A 197 24.93 -1.17 6.69
CA LYS A 197 24.79 -1.71 8.03
C LYS A 197 24.64 -3.25 8.03
N PRO A 198 25.36 -3.99 8.89
CA PRO A 198 25.37 -5.46 8.88
C PRO A 198 23.99 -6.11 9.01
N ASN A 199 23.08 -5.47 9.75
CA ASN A 199 21.71 -5.95 9.98
C ASN A 199 20.82 -5.95 8.72
N TYR A 200 21.30 -5.38 7.60
CA TYR A 200 20.60 -5.39 6.31
C TYR A 200 21.36 -6.13 5.21
N ALA A 201 22.33 -6.98 5.58
CA ALA A 201 23.13 -7.74 4.61
C ALA A 201 22.26 -8.58 3.64
N ASN A 202 21.14 -9.12 4.11
CA ASN A 202 20.19 -9.89 3.29
C ASN A 202 19.48 -9.06 2.20
N TRP A 203 19.48 -7.73 2.32
CA TRP A 203 18.88 -6.84 1.33
C TRP A 203 19.87 -6.36 0.26
N LYS A 204 21.18 -6.51 0.51
CA LYS A 204 22.24 -6.04 -0.40
C LYS A 204 22.10 -6.62 -1.82
N PRO A 205 21.87 -7.93 -2.03
CA PRO A 205 21.77 -8.47 -3.39
C PRO A 205 20.65 -7.82 -4.22
N TYR A 206 19.48 -7.57 -3.60
CA TYR A 206 18.35 -6.95 -4.27
C TYR A 206 18.61 -5.47 -4.58
N TYR A 207 19.32 -4.78 -3.68
CA TYR A 207 19.71 -3.40 -3.93
C TYR A 207 20.78 -3.27 -5.01
N GLU A 208 21.77 -4.17 -5.05
CA GLU A 208 22.73 -4.22 -6.16
C GLU A 208 22.02 -4.42 -7.50
N LYS A 209 21.03 -5.32 -7.55
CA LYS A 209 20.19 -5.49 -8.73
C LYS A 209 19.38 -4.24 -9.06
N LEU A 210 18.81 -3.56 -8.07
CA LEU A 210 18.09 -2.30 -8.30
C LEU A 210 19.02 -1.22 -8.87
N LYS A 211 20.25 -1.10 -8.38
CA LYS A 211 21.23 -0.10 -8.87
C LYS A 211 21.57 -0.26 -10.35
N THR A 212 21.51 -1.46 -10.91
CA THR A 212 21.73 -1.65 -12.36
C THR A 212 20.54 -1.17 -13.17
N VAL A 213 19.34 -1.16 -12.60
CA VAL A 213 18.09 -0.75 -13.28
C VAL A 213 17.81 0.75 -13.12
N LEU A 214 18.11 1.35 -11.96
CA LEU A 214 17.81 2.76 -11.66
C LEU A 214 18.26 3.75 -12.76
N PRO A 215 19.45 3.62 -13.39
CA PRO A 215 19.87 4.52 -14.47
C PRO A 215 18.97 4.47 -15.72
N SER A 216 18.31 3.34 -15.96
CA SER A 216 17.43 3.13 -17.12
C SER A 216 16.04 3.76 -16.97
N ILE A 217 15.62 4.02 -15.72
CA ILE A 217 14.31 4.60 -15.41
C ILE A 217 14.29 6.05 -15.90
N GLN A 218 13.51 6.29 -16.96
CA GLN A 218 13.30 7.63 -17.50
C GLN A 218 12.26 8.39 -16.68
N PRO A 219 12.48 9.68 -16.39
CA PRO A 219 11.46 10.50 -15.77
C PRO A 219 10.19 10.56 -16.63
N LYS A 220 9.04 10.50 -15.99
CA LYS A 220 7.71 10.61 -16.61
C LYS A 220 6.92 11.80 -16.10
N TYR A 221 7.19 12.20 -14.86
CA TYR A 221 6.52 13.30 -14.20
C TYR A 221 7.56 14.38 -13.89
N ASN A 222 7.19 15.63 -14.14
CA ASN A 222 8.01 16.78 -13.80
C ASN A 222 7.31 17.55 -12.68
N LEU A 223 8.09 18.08 -11.75
CA LEU A 223 7.58 18.94 -10.67
C LEU A 223 7.11 20.33 -11.20
N ASP A 224 7.46 20.68 -12.44
CA ASP A 224 7.22 21.98 -13.07
C ASP A 224 6.14 21.93 -14.18
N SER A 225 4.97 21.38 -13.87
CA SER A 225 3.76 21.54 -14.72
C SER A 225 2.60 22.11 -13.93
#